data_AF-A0A1E4R1C7-F1
#
_entry.id   AF-A0A1E4R1C7-F1
#
_cell.length_a   1.000
_cell.length_b   1.000
_cell.length_c   1.000
_cell.angle_alpha   90.00
_cell.angle_beta   90.00
_cell.angle_gamma   90.00
#
_symmetry.space_group_name_H-M   'P 1'
#
loop_
_entity.id
_entity.type
_entity.pdbx_description
1 polymer ?
#
loop_
_entity_poly.entity_id
_entity_poly.type
_entity_poly.pdbx_seq_one_letter_code
_entity_poly.pdbx_strand_id
1 'polypeptide(L)'
;MILKEETYSNIRDKLILIILFDTGIRVSELCDIKEVDISMRHILIHGKCSKRRLVYISKTMRKYMRKFEEAKKQRFKHKESHEVEDFYFLGQCAQ
;
A
#
# COMPACT_ATOMS: atom_id res chain seq x y z
N MET A 1 -21.30 -3.94 -1.11
CA MET A 1 -20.61 -2.89 -1.90
C MET A 1 -19.51 -3.57 -2.72
N ILE A 2 -19.75 -3.87 -3.99
CA ILE A 2 -18.78 -4.59 -4.84
C ILE A 2 -17.93 -3.53 -5.56
N LEU A 3 -16.72 -3.27 -5.04
CA LEU A 3 -15.71 -2.53 -5.79
C LEU A 3 -15.24 -3.40 -6.96
N LYS A 4 -15.65 -3.05 -8.18
CA LYS A 4 -15.15 -3.67 -9.42
C LYS A 4 -13.66 -3.36 -9.59
N GLU A 5 -12.82 -4.38 -9.75
CA GLU A 5 -11.36 -4.28 -9.89
C GLU A 5 -10.93 -3.82 -11.31
N GLU A 6 -11.63 -2.83 -11.88
CA GLU A 6 -11.45 -2.40 -13.28
C GLU A 6 -10.32 -1.35 -13.44
N THR A 7 -9.99 -0.60 -12.39
CA THR A 7 -8.99 0.49 -12.44
C THR A 7 -7.95 0.37 -11.33
N TYR A 8 -6.77 0.95 -11.55
CA TYR A 8 -5.71 1.04 -10.54
C TYR A 8 -6.23 1.64 -9.22
N SER A 9 -7.06 2.68 -9.30
CA SER A 9 -7.65 3.33 -8.13
C SER A 9 -8.59 2.41 -7.37
N ASN A 10 -9.43 1.63 -8.05
CA ASN A 10 -10.32 0.68 -7.37
C ASN A 10 -9.53 -0.42 -6.64
N ILE A 11 -8.42 -0.90 -7.25
CA ILE A 11 -7.53 -1.90 -6.62
C ILE A 11 -6.83 -1.29 -5.41
N ARG A 12 -6.33 -0.05 -5.53
CA ARG A 12 -5.70 0.70 -4.44
C ARG A 12 -6.66 0.88 -3.27
N ASP A 13 -7.84 1.43 -3.52
CA ASP A 13 -8.80 1.78 -2.47
C ASP A 13 -9.31 0.51 -1.77
N LYS A 14 -9.50 -0.58 -2.52
CA LYS A 14 -9.81 -1.90 -1.93
C LYS A 14 -8.68 -2.42 -1.05
N LEU A 15 -7.41 -2.28 -1.46
CA LEU A 15 -6.27 -2.69 -0.64
C LEU A 15 -6.15 -1.83 0.62
N ILE A 16 -6.38 -0.52 0.52
CA ILE A 16 -6.40 0.40 1.67
C ILE A 16 -7.44 -0.07 2.69
N LEU A 17 -8.68 -0.35 2.26
CA LEU A 17 -9.73 -0.86 3.15
C LEU A 17 -9.35 -2.17 3.82
N ILE A 18 -8.72 -3.09 3.08
CA ILE A 18 -8.28 -4.38 3.63
C ILE A 18 -7.20 -4.17 4.69
N ILE A 19 -6.20 -3.34 4.43
CA ILE A 19 -5.15 -3.05 5.42
C ILE A 19 -5.75 -2.39 6.65
N LEU A 20 -6.59 -1.35 6.48
CA LEU A 20 -7.21 -0.67 7.62
C LEU A 20 -8.05 -1.64 8.47
N PHE A 21 -8.79 -2.55 7.84
CA PHE A 21 -9.63 -3.51 8.54
C PHE A 21 -8.84 -4.63 9.22
N ASP A 22 -7.83 -5.19 8.53
CA ASP A 22 -7.03 -6.32 9.02
C ASP A 22 -6.02 -5.89 10.10
N THR A 23 -5.51 -4.67 9.99
CA THR A 23 -4.40 -4.18 10.82
C THR A 23 -4.80 -3.12 11.85
N GLY A 24 -5.93 -2.44 11.66
CA GLY A 24 -6.42 -1.40 12.57
C GLY A 24 -5.55 -0.15 12.65
N ILE A 25 -4.67 0.09 11.67
CA ILE A 25 -3.81 1.30 11.64
C ILE A 25 -4.60 2.55 11.25
N ARG A 26 -4.07 3.73 11.56
CA ARG A 26 -4.68 5.00 11.13
C ARG A 26 -4.39 5.27 9.66
N VAL A 27 -5.29 6.01 9.01
CA VAL A 27 -5.11 6.43 7.59
C VAL A 27 -3.83 7.23 7.40
N SER A 28 -3.47 8.12 8.33
CA SER A 28 -2.22 8.88 8.26
C SER A 28 -0.99 7.97 8.30
N GLU A 29 -1.00 6.96 9.17
CA GLU A 29 0.09 5.99 9.30
C GLU A 29 0.18 5.10 8.04
N LEU A 30 -0.95 4.82 7.39
CA LEU A 30 -1.00 4.07 6.14
C LEU A 30 -0.39 4.84 4.97
N CYS A 31 -0.66 6.15 4.88
CA CYS A 31 -0.11 7.02 3.83
C CYS A 31 1.42 7.15 3.92
N ASP A 32 1.96 7.11 5.14
CA ASP A 32 3.40 7.22 5.40
C ASP A 32 4.19 5.90 5.21
N ILE A 33 3.52 4.79 4.84
CA ILE A 33 4.21 3.50 4.62
C ILE A 33 5.10 3.59 3.40
N LYS A 34 6.39 3.26 3.58
CA LYS A 34 7.36 3.15 2.49
C LYS A 34 7.51 1.73 1.98
N GLU A 35 8.01 1.55 0.75
CA GLU A 35 8.28 0.21 0.22
C GLU A 35 9.27 -0.58 1.08
N VAL A 36 10.26 0.10 1.67
CA VAL A 36 11.26 -0.50 2.57
C VAL A 36 10.67 -1.04 3.88
N ASP A 37 9.51 -0.52 4.29
CA ASP A 37 8.84 -0.94 5.51
C ASP A 37 8.02 -2.23 5.29
N ILE A 38 7.85 -2.67 4.05
CA ILE A 38 7.07 -3.83 3.67
C ILE A 38 7.98 -5.02 3.47
N SER A 39 7.82 -6.01 4.34
CA SER A 39 8.47 -7.31 4.19
C SER A 39 7.50 -8.34 3.61
N MET A 40 8.05 -9.49 3.22
CA MET A 40 7.26 -10.71 3.20
C MET A 40 6.71 -10.92 4.62
N ARG A 41 5.52 -11.42 4.89
CA ARG A 41 4.93 -11.61 6.24
C ARG A 41 4.65 -10.40 7.13
N HIS A 42 5.31 -9.24 7.04
CA HIS A 42 5.01 -8.12 7.95
C HIS A 42 5.19 -6.72 7.33
N ILE A 43 4.55 -5.73 7.93
CA ILE A 43 4.66 -4.30 7.61
C ILE A 43 5.11 -3.57 8.88
N LEU A 44 6.13 -2.73 8.74
CA LEU A 44 6.58 -1.84 9.79
C LEU A 44 5.78 -0.53 9.73
N ILE A 45 5.13 -0.19 10.84
CA ILE A 45 4.32 1.02 10.96
C ILE A 45 5.00 2.00 11.92
N HIS A 46 5.18 3.23 11.46
CA HIS A 46 5.77 4.32 12.25
C HIS A 46 4.65 5.10 12.92
N GLY A 47 4.55 4.99 14.24
CA GLY A 47 3.58 5.74 15.05
C GLY A 47 4.17 7.02 15.66
N LYS A 48 3.31 7.77 16.37
CA LYS A 48 3.73 8.97 17.11
C LYS A 48 4.82 8.65 18.15
N CYS A 49 5.77 9.57 18.31
CA CYS A 49 6.91 9.48 19.25
C CYS A 49 7.89 8.33 18.93
N SER A 50 8.20 8.13 17.64
CA SER A 50 9.18 7.13 17.16
C SER A 50 8.87 5.68 17.56
N LYS A 51 7.62 5.39 17.96
CA LYS A 51 7.20 4.03 18.29
C LYS A 51 6.93 3.28 17.00
N ARG A 52 7.61 2.15 16.83
CA ARG A 52 7.41 1.25 15.69
C ARG A 52 6.51 0.09 16.10
N ARG A 53 5.61 -0.30 15.20
CA ARG A 53 4.75 -1.49 15.38
C ARG A 53 4.95 -2.41 14.20
N LEU A 54 5.05 -3.70 14.47
CA LEU A 54 5.13 -4.72 13.43
C LEU A 54 3.75 -5.34 13.28
N VAL A 55 3.23 -5.28 12.07
CA VAL A 55 1.90 -5.78 11.73
C VAL A 55 2.06 -6.94 10.77
N TYR A 56 1.43 -8.07 11.07
CA TYR A 56 1.53 -9.25 10.22
C TYR A 56 0.62 -9.17 9.00
N ILE A 57 1.11 -9.70 7.88
CA ILE A 57 0.39 -9.73 6.62
C ILE A 57 -0.40 -11.04 6.54
N SER A 58 -1.73 -10.95 6.59
CA SER A 58 -2.61 -12.08 6.36
C SER A 58 -2.50 -12.60 4.91
N LYS A 59 -2.91 -13.87 4.69
CA LYS A 59 -2.92 -14.48 3.35
C LYS A 59 -3.80 -13.70 2.38
N THR A 60 -4.94 -13.21 2.86
CA THR A 60 -5.88 -12.38 2.09
C THR A 60 -5.22 -11.07 1.69
N MET A 61 -4.64 -10.34 2.65
CA MET A 61 -3.97 -9.07 2.37
C MET A 61 -2.86 -9.23 1.34
N ARG A 62 -2.02 -10.28 1.47
CA ARG A 62 -0.96 -10.60 0.49
C ARG A 62 -1.49 -10.80 -0.93
N LYS A 63 -2.65 -11.44 -1.09
CA LYS A 63 -3.27 -11.65 -2.41
C LYS A 63 -3.60 -10.31 -3.06
N TYR A 64 -4.14 -9.36 -2.30
CA TYR A 64 -4.49 -8.04 -2.81
C TYR A 64 -3.27 -7.13 -3.00
N MET A 65 -2.26 -7.23 -2.13
CA MET A 65 -0.98 -6.53 -2.31
C MET A 65 -0.33 -6.92 -3.64
N ARG A 66 -0.27 -8.21 -3.98
CA ARG A 66 0.27 -8.66 -5.27
C ARG A 66 -0.48 -8.09 -6.47
N LYS A 67 -1.81 -8.08 -6.43
CA LYS A 67 -2.64 -7.46 -7.47
C LYS A 67 -2.34 -5.97 -7.62
N PHE A 68 -2.18 -5.27 -6.50
CA PHE A 68 -1.84 -3.85 -6.51
C PHE A 68 -0.44 -3.59 -7.06
N GLU A 69 0.57 -4.38 -6.66
CA GLU A 69 1.94 -4.28 -7.17
C GLU A 69 2.00 -4.50 -8.69
N GLU A 70 1.24 -5.48 -9.21
CA GLU A 70 1.13 -5.73 -10.64
C GLU A 70 0.50 -4.54 -11.37
N ALA A 71 -0.62 -4.02 -10.85
CA ALA A 71 -1.27 -2.83 -11.41
C ALA A 71 -0.37 -1.57 -11.32
N LYS A 72 0.38 -1.40 -10.22
CA LYS A 72 1.37 -0.33 -10.02
C LYS A 72 2.45 -0.41 -11.09
N LYS A 73 3.04 -1.59 -11.31
CA LYS A 73 4.05 -1.81 -12.36
C LYS A 73 3.51 -1.45 -13.74
N GLN A 74 2.29 -1.87 -14.09
CA GLN A 74 1.70 -1.54 -15.40
C GLN A 74 1.49 -0.03 -15.58
N ARG A 75 1.06 0.67 -14.52
CA ARG A 75 0.79 2.11 -14.55
C ARG A 75 2.05 2.96 -14.62
N PHE A 76 3.11 2.56 -13.90
CA PHE A 76 4.35 3.33 -13.73
C PHE A 76 5.55 2.76 -14.51
N LYS A 77 5.29 1.94 -15.54
CA LYS A 77 6.29 1.28 -16.39
C LYS A 77 7.36 2.20 -17.01
N HIS A 78 7.09 3.50 -17.11
CA HIS A 78 7.94 4.49 -17.79
C HIS A 78 8.42 5.63 -16.88
N LYS A 79 8.23 5.55 -15.56
CA LYS A 79 8.80 6.56 -14.65
C LYS A 79 10.21 6.14 -14.22
N GLU A 80 11.18 7.02 -14.48
CA GLU A 80 12.55 6.89 -14.00
C GLU A 80 12.56 6.80 -12.46
N SER A 81 13.40 5.92 -11.90
CA SER A 81 13.46 5.59 -10.47
C SER A 81 13.78 6.78 -9.55
N HIS A 82 14.08 7.97 -10.09
CA HIS A 82 14.52 9.13 -9.33
C HIS A 82 13.39 10.14 -9.00
N GLU A 83 12.17 9.94 -9.52
CA GLU A 83 11.01 10.83 -9.28
C GLU A 83 9.88 10.20 -8.45
N VAL A 84 9.97 8.91 -8.15
CA VAL A 84 8.94 8.21 -7.39
C VAL A 84 9.32 8.26 -5.92
N GLU A 85 8.58 9.06 -5.13
CA GLU A 85 8.71 9.02 -3.68
C GLU A 85 8.58 7.56 -3.18
N ASP A 86 9.40 7.19 -2.19
CA ASP A 86 9.51 5.82 -1.63
C ASP A 86 8.21 5.26 -1.00
N PHE A 87 7.09 5.98 -1.11
CA PHE A 87 5.80 5.59 -0.56
C PHE A 87 5.22 4.38 -1.31
N TYR A 88 4.66 3.45 -0.53
CA TYR A 88 4.05 2.25 -1.09
C TYR A 88 2.79 2.58 -1.90
N PHE A 89 1.95 3.47 -1.36
CA PHE A 89 0.76 3.98 -2.03
C PHE A 89 1.08 5.28 -2.78
N LEU A 90 0.97 5.23 -4.11
CA LEU A 90 1.16 6.43 -4.94
C LEU A 90 -0.19 7.14 -5.19
N GLY A 91 -0.17 8.45 -5.03
CA GLY A 91 -1.30 9.33 -5.33
C GLY A 91 -1.59 9.41 -6.83
N GLN A 92 -2.81 9.82 -7.19
CA GLN A 92 -3.21 10.03 -8.59
C GLN A 92 -2.54 11.26 -9.23
N CYS A 93 -1.99 12.18 -8.41
CA CYS A 93 -1.41 13.44 -8.89
C CYS A 93 0.02 13.33 -9.43
N ALA A 94 0.62 12.14 -9.48
CA ALA A 94 1.95 11.96 -10.06
C ALA A 94 1.85 11.90 -11.60
N GLN A 95 1.40 12.98 -12.22
CA GLN A 95 1.51 13.27 -13.65
C GLN A 95 2.60 14.31 -13.88
#